data_AF-A0A8J4M076-F1
#
_entry.id   AF-A0A8J4M076-F1
#
_cell.length_a   1.000
_cell.length_b   1.000
_cell.length_c   1.000
_cell.angle_alpha   90.00
_cell.angle_beta   90.00
_cell.angle_gamma   90.00
#
_symmetry.space_group_name_H-M   'P 1'
#
loop_
_entity.id
_entity.type
_entity.pdbx_description
1 polymer ?
#
loop_
_entity_poly.entity_id
_entity_poly.type
_entity_poly.pdbx_seq_one_letter_code
_entity_poly.pdbx_strand_id
1 'polypeptide(L)'
;MVGVPLIFNLRFAVDPLLQRKEGSDFVKVAQVEEITEVPQSFRFTVHQIDGWYESDPTMEAWISRDENGNIFALSPVCKHLGCTVNWNGSGDYPDQYFCPCHGAHYTKDGEALAIAPAPLDQYEVKVDNGWVYLGGIHANERV
;
A
#
# COMPACT_ATOMS: atom_id res chain seq x y z
N MET A 1 30.63 -12.54 45.61
CA MET A 1 30.39 -12.75 44.17
C MET A 1 28.89 -12.95 44.00
N VAL A 2 28.14 -11.87 43.77
CA VAL A 2 26.70 -11.95 43.54
C VAL A 2 26.53 -12.23 42.05
N GLY A 3 26.12 -13.44 41.69
CA GLY A 3 25.91 -13.85 40.31
C GLY A 3 24.76 -13.05 39.72
N VAL A 4 25.10 -12.06 38.89
CA VAL A 4 24.11 -11.36 38.05
C VAL A 4 23.65 -12.38 37.01
N PRO A 5 22.36 -12.75 36.97
CA PRO A 5 21.91 -13.88 36.17
C PRO A 5 21.97 -13.51 34.69
N LEU A 6 22.44 -14.46 33.87
CA LEU A 6 22.45 -14.48 32.40
C LEU A 6 21.11 -14.12 31.73
N ILE A 7 20.04 -13.99 32.50
CA ILE A 7 18.69 -13.59 32.09
C ILE A 7 18.67 -12.17 31.49
N PHE A 8 19.57 -11.27 31.92
CA PHE A 8 19.54 -9.88 31.48
C PHE A 8 19.85 -9.72 29.98
N ASN A 9 20.82 -10.47 29.44
CA ASN A 9 21.18 -10.41 28.01
C ASN A 9 20.18 -11.15 27.12
N LEU A 10 19.55 -12.22 27.63
CA LEU A 10 18.58 -12.97 26.85
C LEU A 10 17.36 -12.12 26.49
N ARG A 11 16.91 -11.23 27.40
CA ARG A 11 15.79 -10.31 27.15
C ARG A 11 16.08 -9.40 25.95
N PHE A 12 17.21 -8.70 25.93
CA PHE A 12 17.58 -7.87 24.78
C PHE A 12 17.68 -8.63 23.45
N ALA A 13 18.01 -9.93 23.47
CA ALA A 13 18.09 -10.74 22.26
C ALA A 13 16.72 -11.20 21.72
N VAL A 14 15.69 -11.33 22.57
CA VAL A 14 14.36 -11.84 22.17
C VAL A 14 13.25 -10.78 22.22
N ASP A 15 13.48 -9.65 22.89
CA ASP A 15 12.50 -8.56 23.01
C ASP A 15 11.95 -8.06 21.68
N PRO A 16 12.75 -7.84 20.60
CA PRO A 16 12.20 -7.34 19.35
C PRO A 16 11.34 -8.39 18.62
N LEU A 17 11.45 -9.67 18.99
CA LEU A 17 10.55 -10.73 18.50
C LEU A 17 9.26 -10.83 19.30
N LEU A 18 9.24 -10.30 20.53
CA LEU A 18 8.11 -10.34 21.46
C LEU A 18 7.32 -9.02 21.48
N GLN A 19 7.85 -7.95 20.86
CA GLN A 19 7.13 -6.70 20.68
C GLN A 19 5.92 -6.92 19.78
N ARG A 20 4.74 -6.81 20.38
CA ARG A 20 3.45 -6.85 19.71
C ARG A 20 3.40 -5.67 18.74
N LYS A 21 3.10 -5.92 17.47
CA LYS A 21 2.98 -4.90 16.42
C LYS A 21 1.78 -3.98 16.76
N GLU A 22 2.01 -2.96 17.58
CA GLU A 22 1.00 -1.98 18.00
C GLU A 22 1.08 -0.75 17.10
N GLY A 23 0.80 -0.94 15.82
CA GLY A 23 0.34 0.11 14.92
C GLY A 23 -1.05 -0.30 14.48
N SER A 24 -2.03 0.61 14.46
CA SER A 24 -3.35 0.28 13.91
C SER A 24 -3.14 -0.26 12.49
N ASP A 25 -3.65 -1.46 12.20
CA ASP A 25 -3.52 -2.13 10.90
C ASP A 25 -4.00 -1.25 9.74
N PHE A 26 -4.73 -0.17 10.04
CA PHE A 26 -5.31 0.77 9.10
C PHE A 26 -4.90 2.21 9.40
N VAL A 27 -4.49 2.95 8.37
CA VAL A 27 -4.21 4.39 8.40
C VAL A 27 -5.36 5.14 7.75
N LYS A 28 -5.77 6.27 8.35
CA LYS A 28 -6.82 7.13 7.80
C LYS A 28 -6.28 7.94 6.62
N VAL A 29 -6.90 7.86 5.45
CA VAL A 29 -6.34 8.43 4.20
C VAL A 29 -7.19 9.54 3.60
N ALA A 30 -8.47 9.30 3.32
CA ALA A 30 -9.31 10.24 2.55
C ALA A 30 -10.78 10.19 2.98
N GLN A 31 -11.55 11.23 2.63
CA GLN A 31 -13.01 11.20 2.81
C GLN A 31 -13.68 10.44 1.67
N VAL A 32 -14.73 9.68 1.97
CA VAL A 32 -15.50 8.91 0.97
C VAL A 32 -16.07 9.82 -0.13
N GLU A 33 -16.42 11.05 0.22
CA GLU A 33 -16.98 12.07 -0.69
C GLU A 33 -15.97 12.56 -1.74
N GLU A 34 -14.66 12.48 -1.44
CA GLU A 34 -13.59 12.87 -2.35
C GLU A 34 -13.28 11.77 -3.39
N ILE A 35 -13.71 10.54 -3.13
CA ILE A 35 -13.40 9.37 -3.97
C ILE A 35 -14.38 9.27 -5.13
N THR A 36 -13.83 9.46 -6.33
CA THR A 36 -14.57 9.35 -7.59
C THR A 36 -14.32 8.03 -8.31
N GLU A 37 -15.00 7.82 -9.43
CA GLU A 37 -14.70 6.72 -10.34
C GLU A 37 -13.35 6.88 -11.03
N VAL A 38 -12.80 8.10 -11.13
CA VAL A 38 -11.49 8.30 -11.75
C VAL A 38 -10.40 8.10 -10.69
N PRO A 39 -9.36 7.30 -10.96
CA PRO A 39 -8.25 7.11 -10.04
C PRO A 39 -7.60 8.42 -9.60
N GLN A 40 -7.50 8.60 -8.28
CA GLN A 40 -6.87 9.74 -7.64
C GLN A 40 -5.76 9.25 -6.71
N SER A 41 -4.61 9.93 -6.69
CA SER A 41 -3.52 9.54 -5.81
C SER A 41 -3.63 10.21 -4.45
N PHE A 42 -3.38 9.44 -3.40
CA PHE A 42 -3.38 9.89 -2.02
C PHE A 42 -2.09 9.44 -1.34
N ARG A 43 -1.45 10.38 -0.64
CA ARG A 43 -0.24 10.11 0.15
C ARG A 43 -0.61 10.06 1.62
N PHE A 44 -0.07 9.08 2.33
CA PHE A 44 -0.33 8.88 3.76
C PHE A 44 0.92 8.36 4.46
N THR A 45 1.05 8.65 5.74
CA THR A 45 2.20 8.22 6.55
C THR A 45 1.83 6.98 7.34
N VAL A 46 2.69 5.97 7.29
CA VAL A 46 2.55 4.75 8.09
C VAL A 46 3.63 4.77 9.17
N HIS A 47 3.24 4.62 10.43
CA HIS A 47 4.19 4.39 11.51
C HIS A 47 4.64 2.94 11.46
N GLN A 48 5.91 2.69 11.12
CA GLN A 48 6.47 1.37 10.92
C GLN A 48 7.60 1.10 11.92
N ILE A 49 7.48 -0.01 12.65
CA ILE A 49 8.53 -0.54 13.53
C ILE A 49 9.07 -1.83 12.90
N ASP A 50 10.31 -1.77 12.42
CA ASP A 50 11.04 -2.89 11.81
C ASP A 50 12.18 -3.32 12.73
N GLY A 51 11.87 -4.23 13.65
CA GLY A 51 12.81 -4.67 14.69
C GLY A 51 13.14 -3.54 15.66
N TRP A 52 14.34 -2.97 15.55
CA TRP A 52 14.81 -1.87 16.40
C TRP A 52 14.69 -0.50 15.76
N TYR A 53 14.23 -0.44 14.52
CA TYR A 53 14.12 0.79 13.74
C TYR A 53 12.67 1.22 13.68
N GLU A 54 12.41 2.47 14.07
CA GLU A 54 11.13 3.12 13.91
C GLU A 54 11.25 4.17 12.79
N SER A 55 10.26 4.18 11.90
CA SER A 55 10.23 5.12 10.78
C SER A 55 8.80 5.47 10.38
N ASP A 56 8.66 6.62 9.71
CA ASP A 56 7.39 7.16 9.25
C ASP A 56 7.38 7.31 7.73
N PRO A 57 7.48 6.20 6.96
CA PRO A 57 7.44 6.28 5.51
C PRO A 57 6.13 6.90 5.01
N THR A 58 6.27 7.80 4.04
CA THR A 58 5.14 8.28 3.24
C THR A 58 4.86 7.28 2.13
N MET A 59 3.70 6.63 2.21
CA MET A 59 3.16 5.74 1.20
C MET A 59 2.25 6.51 0.24
N GLU A 60 1.94 5.89 -0.90
CA GLU A 60 1.02 6.42 -1.89
C GLU A 60 0.09 5.30 -2.38
N ALA A 61 -1.17 5.64 -2.63
CA ALA A 61 -2.17 4.74 -3.18
C ALA A 61 -3.00 5.46 -4.25
N TRP A 62 -3.40 4.71 -5.27
CA TRP A 62 -4.43 5.14 -6.22
C TRP A 62 -5.78 4.65 -5.72
N ILE A 63 -6.65 5.56 -5.28
CA ILE A 63 -7.98 5.23 -4.76
C ILE A 63 -9.04 5.58 -5.80
N SER A 64 -9.99 4.68 -6.02
CA SER A 64 -11.15 4.94 -6.86
C SER A 64 -12.36 4.13 -6.41
N ARG A 65 -13.52 4.47 -6.98
CA ARG A 65 -14.79 3.79 -6.78
C ARG A 65 -15.18 3.03 -8.04
N ASP A 66 -15.64 1.80 -7.89
CA ASP A 66 -16.20 1.02 -8.98
C ASP A 66 -17.66 1.38 -9.28
N GLU A 67 -18.21 0.81 -10.36
CA GLU A 67 -19.58 1.06 -10.82
C GLU A 67 -20.66 0.64 -9.79
N ASN A 68 -20.33 -0.31 -8.90
CA ASN A 68 -21.22 -0.75 -7.83
C ASN A 68 -21.10 0.13 -6.57
N GLY A 69 -20.21 1.13 -6.60
CA GLY A 69 -19.96 2.04 -5.50
C GLY A 69 -18.91 1.57 -4.51
N ASN A 70 -18.24 0.44 -4.74
CA ASN A 70 -17.21 -0.07 -3.83
C ASN A 70 -15.91 0.73 -4.02
N ILE A 71 -15.30 1.13 -2.91
CA ILE A 71 -14.00 1.81 -2.93
C ILE A 71 -12.89 0.77 -2.87
N PHE A 72 -11.90 0.92 -3.74
CA PHE A 72 -10.69 0.12 -3.75
C PHE A 72 -9.46 1.01 -3.90
N ALA A 73 -8.31 0.48 -3.51
CA ALA A 73 -7.05 1.19 -3.56
C ALA A 73 -5.94 0.30 -4.14
N LEU A 74 -5.25 0.80 -5.16
CA LEU A 74 -4.16 0.10 -5.83
C LEU A 74 -2.80 0.68 -5.40
N SER A 75 -1.84 -0.22 -5.24
CA SER A 75 -0.43 0.14 -5.06
C SER A 75 0.12 0.75 -6.34
N PRO A 76 0.83 1.89 -6.27
CA PRO A 76 1.46 2.48 -7.43
C PRO A 76 2.76 1.74 -7.82
N VAL A 77 3.09 0.62 -7.20
CA VAL A 77 4.33 -0.12 -7.47
C VAL A 77 4.15 -1.04 -8.67
N CYS A 78 4.84 -0.73 -9.76
CA CYS A 78 4.86 -1.52 -10.98
C CYS A 78 5.39 -2.93 -10.71
N LYS A 79 4.63 -3.96 -11.09
CA LYS A 79 5.00 -5.37 -10.90
C LYS A 79 6.11 -5.87 -11.82
N HIS A 80 6.62 -5.03 -12.72
CA HIS A 80 7.83 -5.36 -13.48
C HIS A 80 9.07 -5.33 -12.58
N LEU A 81 9.49 -4.14 -12.13
CA LEU A 81 10.71 -3.95 -11.32
C LEU A 81 10.56 -2.86 -10.23
N GLY A 82 9.32 -2.48 -9.89
CA GLY A 82 9.04 -1.63 -8.73
C GLY A 82 9.03 -0.10 -8.96
N CYS A 83 9.14 0.38 -10.21
CA CYS A 83 8.93 1.80 -10.52
C CYS A 83 7.48 2.24 -10.17
N THR A 84 7.26 3.53 -9.92
CA THR A 84 5.92 4.10 -9.72
C THR A 84 5.13 4.14 -11.04
N VAL A 85 3.87 3.67 -11.02
CA VAL A 85 2.89 3.88 -12.10
C VAL A 85 2.09 5.16 -11.87
N ASN A 86 1.73 5.82 -12.96
CA ASN A 86 0.87 7.00 -12.94
C ASN A 86 -0.39 6.76 -13.76
N TRP A 87 -1.56 7.13 -13.22
CA TRP A 87 -2.80 7.19 -13.99
C TRP A 87 -2.67 8.23 -15.11
N ASN A 88 -3.05 7.88 -16.34
CA ASN A 88 -2.90 8.74 -17.52
C ASN A 88 -1.45 9.23 -17.73
N GLY A 89 -0.47 8.40 -17.34
CA GLY A 89 0.96 8.73 -17.42
C GLY A 89 1.56 8.72 -18.83
N SER A 90 0.78 8.33 -19.86
CA SER A 90 1.19 8.35 -21.26
C SER A 90 0.05 8.80 -22.17
N GLY A 91 0.36 9.62 -23.17
CA GLY A 91 -0.61 10.04 -24.19
C GLY A 91 -1.02 8.91 -25.14
N ASP A 92 -0.20 7.86 -25.26
CA ASP A 92 -0.50 6.70 -26.11
C ASP A 92 -1.45 5.69 -25.43
N TYR A 93 -1.55 5.77 -24.10
CA TYR A 93 -2.33 4.85 -23.27
C TYR A 93 -3.25 5.63 -22.32
N PRO A 94 -4.28 6.32 -22.85
CA PRO A 94 -5.27 7.00 -22.03
C PRO A 94 -6.08 5.99 -21.21
N ASP A 95 -6.54 6.44 -20.05
CA ASP A 95 -7.30 5.72 -19.04
C ASP A 95 -6.64 4.42 -18.57
N GLN A 96 -5.31 4.48 -18.42
CA GLN A 96 -4.48 3.38 -17.94
C GLN A 96 -3.45 3.87 -16.93
N TYR A 97 -3.01 2.96 -16.06
CA TYR A 97 -1.80 3.18 -15.28
C TYR A 97 -0.60 2.90 -16.16
N PHE A 98 0.36 3.82 -16.19
CA PHE A 98 1.55 3.70 -17.03
C PHE A 98 2.83 3.86 -16.22
N CYS A 99 3.79 2.97 -16.46
CA CYS A 99 5.14 3.03 -15.92
C CYS A 99 6.14 3.35 -17.06
N PRO A 100 6.80 4.52 -17.04
CA PRO A 100 7.67 4.97 -18.13
C PRO A 100 8.99 4.22 -18.24
N CYS A 101 9.37 3.43 -17.22
CA CYS A 101 10.66 2.73 -17.20
C CYS A 101 10.83 1.76 -18.39
N HIS A 102 9.77 1.02 -18.74
CA HIS A 102 9.80 0.02 -19.83
C HIS A 102 8.47 -0.07 -20.60
N GLY A 103 7.54 0.87 -20.36
CA GLY A 103 6.23 0.88 -21.02
C GLY A 103 5.20 -0.09 -20.44
N ALA A 104 5.43 -0.63 -19.24
CA ALA A 104 4.43 -1.44 -18.55
C ALA A 104 3.18 -0.60 -18.28
N HIS A 105 2.02 -1.17 -18.55
CA HIS A 105 0.74 -0.50 -18.33
C HIS A 105 -0.35 -1.46 -17.91
N TYR A 106 -1.36 -0.92 -17.26
CA TYR A 106 -2.40 -1.65 -16.57
C TYR A 106 -3.76 -1.00 -16.81
N THR A 107 -4.83 -1.80 -16.76
CA THR A 107 -6.21 -1.30 -16.79
C THR A 107 -6.52 -0.44 -15.56
N LYS A 108 -7.68 0.23 -15.57
CA LYS A 108 -8.22 0.97 -14.42
C LYS A 108 -8.34 0.14 -13.13
N ASP A 109 -8.58 -1.16 -13.25
CA ASP A 109 -8.65 -2.09 -12.11
C ASP A 109 -7.28 -2.72 -11.76
N GLY A 110 -6.22 -2.35 -12.50
CA GLY A 110 -4.85 -2.78 -12.24
C GLY A 110 -4.43 -4.08 -12.93
N GLU A 111 -5.25 -4.64 -13.84
CA GLU A 111 -4.86 -5.80 -14.65
C GLU A 111 -3.67 -5.45 -15.54
N ALA A 112 -2.65 -6.31 -15.57
CA ALA A 112 -1.47 -6.09 -16.40
C ALA A 112 -1.81 -6.28 -17.89
N LEU A 113 -1.50 -5.27 -18.71
CA LEU A 113 -1.73 -5.30 -20.15
C LEU A 113 -0.46 -5.65 -20.93
N ALA A 114 0.69 -5.12 -20.51
CA ALA A 114 1.97 -5.41 -21.14
C ALA A 114 3.16 -5.30 -20.17
N ILE A 115 4.24 -6.02 -20.49
CA ILE A 115 5.57 -6.01 -19.83
C ILE A 115 5.57 -6.60 -18.41
N ALA A 116 4.67 -6.15 -17.54
CA ALA A 116 4.57 -6.65 -16.18
C ALA A 116 3.93 -8.06 -16.15
N PRO A 117 4.42 -8.97 -15.29
CA PRO A 117 3.94 -10.35 -15.23
C PRO A 117 2.69 -10.54 -14.36
N ALA A 118 2.25 -9.51 -13.62
CA ALA A 118 1.16 -9.61 -12.66
C ALA A 118 0.40 -8.28 -12.52
N PRO A 119 -0.88 -8.30 -12.11
CA PRO A 119 -1.66 -7.11 -11.77
C PRO A 119 -1.04 -6.29 -10.63
N LEU A 120 -1.32 -4.97 -10.60
CA LEU A 120 -0.99 -4.12 -9.46
C LEU A 120 -1.63 -4.68 -8.19
N ASP A 121 -0.90 -4.66 -7.07
CA ASP A 121 -1.41 -5.11 -5.77
C ASP A 121 -2.47 -4.16 -5.22
N GLN A 122 -3.33 -4.65 -4.33
CA GLN A 122 -4.33 -3.86 -3.63
C GLN A 122 -3.90 -3.55 -2.20
N TYR A 123 -4.33 -2.39 -1.68
CA TYR A 123 -4.36 -2.16 -0.24
C TYR A 123 -5.66 -2.72 0.34
N GLU A 124 -5.60 -3.26 1.56
CA GLU A 124 -6.80 -3.52 2.34
C GLU A 124 -7.55 -2.21 2.57
N VAL A 125 -8.84 -2.18 2.25
CA VAL A 125 -9.69 -0.99 2.40
C VAL A 125 -10.71 -1.19 3.50
N LYS A 126 -10.79 -0.24 4.41
CA LYS A 126 -11.86 -0.13 5.39
C LYS A 126 -12.55 1.21 5.27
N VAL A 127 -13.87 1.21 5.15
CA VAL A 127 -14.70 2.42 5.17
C VAL A 127 -15.42 2.50 6.50
N ASP A 128 -15.24 3.59 7.23
CA ASP A 128 -15.91 3.83 8.51
C ASP A 128 -16.17 5.32 8.73
N ASN A 129 -17.37 5.66 9.22
CA ASN A 129 -17.77 7.03 9.54
C ASN A 129 -17.46 8.09 8.44
N GLY A 130 -17.63 7.72 7.16
CA GLY A 130 -17.37 8.61 6.02
C GLY A 130 -15.90 8.74 5.61
N TRP A 131 -15.02 7.94 6.18
CA TRP A 131 -13.58 7.94 5.90
C TRP A 131 -13.12 6.61 5.32
N VAL A 132 -12.14 6.70 4.43
CA VAL A 132 -11.39 5.57 3.87
C VAL A 132 -10.10 5.40 4.66
N TYR A 133 -9.88 4.18 5.11
CA TYR A 133 -8.67 3.75 5.76
C TYR A 133 -7.99 2.65 4.93
N LEU A 134 -6.66 2.70 4.86
CA LEU A 134 -5.85 1.73 4.12
C LEU A 134 -4.98 0.92 5.06
N GLY A 135 -4.95 -0.39 4.85
CA GLY A 135 -4.13 -1.33 5.62
C GLY A 135 -3.00 -1.95 4.83
N GLY A 136 -2.73 -3.24 5.06
CA GLY A 136 -1.68 -3.98 4.38
C GLY A 136 -1.89 -4.10 2.87
N ILE A 137 -0.83 -4.44 2.14
CA ILE A 137 -0.91 -4.73 0.70
C ILE A 137 -1.12 -6.24 0.50
N HIS A 138 -2.02 -6.61 -0.41
CA HIS A 138 -2.29 -7.99 -0.81
C HIS A 138 -2.41 -8.11 -2.34
N ALA A 139 -2.37 -9.33 -2.85
CA ALA A 139 -2.60 -9.58 -4.28
C ALA A 139 -3.98 -9.06 -4.69
N ASN A 140 -4.07 -8.48 -5.88
CA ASN A 140 -5.32 -7.91 -6.38
C ASN A 140 -6.31 -9.02 -6.73
N GLU A 141 -7.46 -9.02 -6.05
CA GLU A 141 -8.53 -10.01 -6.19
C GLU A 141 -9.65 -9.55 -7.13
N ARG A 142 -9.54 -8.33 -7.70
CA ARG A 142 -10.53 -7.77 -8.62
C ARG A 142 -10.35 -8.28 -10.04
N VAL A 143 -9.17 -8.82 -10.38
CA VAL A 143 -8.76 -9.25 -11.72
C VAL A 143 -8.00 -10.58 -11.68
#